data_AF-A0A4Q2KTU2-F1
#
_entry.id   AF-A0A4Q2KTU2-F1
#
_cell.length_a   1.000
_cell.length_b   1.000
_cell.length_c   1.000
_cell.angle_alpha   90.00
_cell.angle_beta   90.00
_cell.angle_gamma   90.00
#
_symmetry.space_group_name_H-M   'P 1'
#
loop_
_entity.id
_entity.type
_entity.pdbx_description
1 polymer ?
#
loop_
_entity_poly.entity_id
_entity_poly.type
_entity_poly.pdbx_seq_one_letter_code
_entity_poly.pdbx_strand_id
1 'polypeptide(L)'
;MGPRMSEAAPAAAPRSLQQTLASIVLAFEVIVVFLASLVIWGLAAPGEGDVPAWVALVAGGVMIVALIATIGLLRFRWAYALGWLIQALILAAGFLNPTMFVVGALFGGMWWYCMVVGARIDRARTAAADPGKEQE
;
A
#
# COMPACT_ATOMS: atom_id res chain seq x y z
N MET A 1 -5.91 33.72 -43.35
CA MET A 1 -5.25 33.44 -42.05
C MET A 1 -6.21 32.60 -41.22
N GLY A 2 -6.18 31.27 -41.36
CA GLY A 2 -7.08 30.38 -40.63
C GLY A 2 -6.63 30.23 -39.16
N PRO A 3 -7.54 30.18 -38.18
CA PRO A 3 -7.19 29.88 -36.79
C PRO A 3 -6.57 28.49 -36.72
N ARG A 4 -5.35 28.38 -36.17
CA ARG A 4 -4.73 27.09 -35.87
C ARG A 4 -5.64 26.37 -34.87
N MET A 5 -6.15 25.21 -35.25
CA MET A 5 -6.83 24.30 -34.33
C MET A 5 -5.85 24.04 -33.18
N SER A 6 -6.22 24.45 -31.96
CA SER A 6 -5.45 24.06 -30.78
C SER A 6 -5.48 22.56 -30.69
N GLU A 7 -4.34 21.93 -30.99
CA GLU A 7 -4.09 20.53 -30.77
C GLU A 7 -4.28 20.29 -29.27
N ALA A 8 -5.43 19.74 -28.89
CA ALA A 8 -5.76 19.44 -27.51
C ALA A 8 -4.66 18.54 -26.96
N ALA A 9 -3.88 19.05 -26.01
CA ALA A 9 -2.79 18.30 -25.40
C ALA A 9 -3.30 16.92 -24.93
N PRO A 10 -2.60 15.82 -25.25
CA PRO A 10 -3.07 14.49 -24.92
C PRO A 10 -3.35 14.39 -23.42
N ALA A 11 -4.61 14.12 -23.07
CA ALA A 11 -5.02 13.94 -21.69
C ALA A 11 -4.18 12.82 -21.07
N ALA A 12 -3.49 13.12 -19.95
CA ALA A 12 -2.62 12.17 -19.28
C ALA A 12 -3.39 10.86 -18.98
N ALA A 13 -2.79 9.72 -19.34
CA ALA A 13 -3.43 8.42 -19.19
C ALA A 13 -3.89 8.19 -17.74
N PRO A 14 -5.11 7.65 -17.53
CA PRO A 14 -5.65 7.44 -16.18
C PRO A 14 -4.77 6.49 -15.37
N ARG A 15 -4.61 6.76 -14.08
CA ARG A 15 -3.83 5.90 -13.17
C ARG A 15 -4.42 4.50 -13.10
N SER A 16 -3.54 3.50 -12.97
CA SER A 16 -3.92 2.10 -12.75
C SER A 16 -4.87 1.96 -11.54
N LEU A 17 -5.91 1.13 -11.68
CA LEU A 17 -6.81 0.82 -10.57
C LEU A 17 -6.07 0.06 -9.47
N GLN A 18 -5.20 -0.87 -9.85
CA GLN A 18 -4.33 -1.60 -8.92
C GLN A 18 -3.51 -0.63 -8.07
N GLN A 19 -2.89 0.38 -8.69
CA GLN A 19 -2.09 1.40 -7.99
C GLN A 19 -2.95 2.21 -7.00
N THR A 20 -4.15 2.60 -7.41
CA THR A 20 -5.07 3.39 -6.57
C THR A 20 -5.50 2.58 -5.34
N LEU A 21 -5.97 1.35 -5.56
CA LEU A 21 -6.40 0.46 -4.47
C LEU A 21 -5.25 0.16 -3.49
N ALA A 22 -4.06 -0.14 -4.01
CA ALA A 22 -2.88 -0.38 -3.20
C ALA A 22 -2.50 0.84 -2.33
N SER A 23 -2.60 2.06 -2.89
CA SER A 23 -2.30 3.28 -2.14
C SER A 23 -3.26 3.52 -0.99
N ILE A 24 -4.56 3.21 -1.20
CA ILE A 24 -5.60 3.34 -0.16
C ILE A 24 -5.32 2.35 0.97
N VAL A 25 -5.02 1.08 0.65
CA VAL A 25 -4.71 0.04 1.63
C VAL A 25 -3.54 0.48 2.52
N LEU A 26 -2.42 0.88 1.91
CA LEU A 26 -1.22 1.31 2.65
C LEU A 26 -1.48 2.58 3.47
N ALA A 27 -2.31 3.50 2.99
CA ALA A 27 -2.65 4.72 3.73
C ALA A 27 -3.45 4.42 5.00
N PHE A 28 -4.41 3.49 4.94
CA PHE A 28 -5.12 3.02 6.14
C PHE A 28 -4.17 2.28 7.09
N GLU A 29 -3.25 1.51 6.54
CA GLU A 29 -2.28 0.76 7.32
C GLU A 29 -1.32 1.67 8.10
N VAL A 30 -0.93 2.83 7.55
CA VAL A 30 -0.19 3.86 8.28
C VAL A 30 -0.91 4.26 9.58
N ILE A 31 -2.22 4.48 9.50
CA ILE A 31 -3.04 4.87 10.65
C ILE A 31 -3.06 3.72 11.67
N VAL A 32 -3.23 2.49 11.21
CA VAL A 32 -3.29 1.31 12.09
C VAL A 32 -1.95 1.06 12.79
N VAL A 33 -0.84 1.11 12.06
CA VAL A 33 0.51 0.96 12.63
C VAL A 33 0.80 2.08 13.63
N PHE A 34 0.39 3.32 13.35
CA PHE A 34 0.51 4.44 14.28
C PHE A 34 -0.25 4.17 15.58
N LEU A 35 -1.53 3.85 15.50
CA LEU A 35 -2.37 3.57 16.67
C LEU A 35 -1.83 2.39 17.47
N ALA A 36 -1.39 1.33 16.80
CA ALA A 36 -0.85 0.18 17.47
C ALA A 36 0.48 0.42 18.16
N SER A 37 1.34 1.27 17.59
CA SER A 37 2.59 1.68 18.23
C SER A 37 2.30 2.42 19.53
N LEU A 38 1.25 3.26 19.55
CA LEU A 38 0.77 3.91 20.77
C LEU A 38 0.19 2.92 21.78
N VAL A 39 -0.55 1.91 21.33
CA VAL A 39 -1.11 0.86 22.21
C VAL A 39 0.02 0.02 22.83
N ILE A 40 0.98 -0.44 22.03
CA ILE A 40 2.12 -1.21 22.53
C ILE A 40 2.94 -0.38 23.52
N TRP A 41 3.21 0.89 23.20
CA TRP A 41 3.90 1.80 24.11
C TRP A 41 3.12 2.06 25.40
N GLY A 42 1.81 2.30 25.30
CA GLY A 42 0.95 2.58 26.46
C GLY A 42 0.72 1.38 27.38
N LEU A 43 0.81 0.15 26.85
CA LEU A 43 0.73 -1.09 27.61
C LEU A 43 2.08 -1.55 28.17
N ALA A 44 3.19 -0.93 27.77
CA ALA A 44 4.51 -1.28 28.27
C ALA A 44 4.64 -0.83 29.75
N ALA A 45 4.50 -1.78 30.67
CA ALA A 45 4.66 -1.54 32.10
C ALA A 45 6.13 -1.18 32.42
N PRO A 46 6.39 -0.19 33.29
CA PRO A 46 7.74 0.08 33.76
C PRO A 46 8.23 -1.09 34.62
N GLY A 47 9.10 -1.95 34.08
CA GLY A 47 9.84 -2.95 34.86
C GLY A 47 9.71 -4.42 34.44
N GLU A 48 8.89 -4.79 33.46
CA GLU A 48 8.66 -6.20 33.08
C GLU A 48 9.35 -6.67 31.78
N GLY A 49 10.32 -5.94 31.25
CA GLY A 49 11.06 -6.42 30.07
C GLY A 49 12.39 -5.72 29.81
N ASP A 50 13.33 -6.48 29.24
CA ASP A 50 14.66 -6.01 28.81
C ASP A 50 14.60 -4.96 27.67
N VAL A 51 13.43 -4.79 27.03
CA VAL A 51 13.27 -3.90 25.87
C VAL A 51 12.62 -2.57 26.30
N PRO A 52 13.29 -1.43 26.08
CA PRO A 52 12.74 -0.12 26.45
C PRO A 52 11.42 0.22 25.73
N ALA A 53 10.46 0.81 26.43
CA ALA A 53 9.16 1.18 25.87
C ALA A 53 9.24 2.07 24.61
N TRP A 54 10.27 2.93 24.51
CA TRP A 54 10.46 3.80 23.34
C TRP A 54 10.73 3.03 22.04
N VAL A 55 11.21 1.78 22.12
CA VAL A 55 11.49 0.93 20.96
C VAL A 55 10.22 0.70 20.13
N ALA A 56 9.06 0.56 20.77
CA ALA A 56 7.78 0.41 20.07
C ALA A 56 7.44 1.62 19.20
N LEU A 57 7.69 2.84 19.71
CA LEU A 57 7.45 4.08 18.97
C LEU A 57 8.43 4.24 17.80
N VAL A 58 9.70 3.89 17.99
CA VAL A 58 10.70 3.96 16.92
C VAL A 58 10.42 2.93 15.84
N ALA A 59 10.14 1.67 16.21
CA ALA A 59 9.77 0.63 15.26
C ALA A 59 8.51 1.02 14.46
N GLY A 60 7.49 1.53 15.16
CA GLY A 60 6.28 2.10 14.56
C GLY A 60 6.57 3.22 13.56
N GLY A 61 7.39 4.20 13.97
CA GLY A 61 7.80 5.32 13.12
C GLY A 61 8.54 4.86 11.86
N VAL A 62 9.48 3.92 12.00
CA VAL A 62 10.20 3.33 10.85
C VAL A 62 9.22 2.63 9.89
N MET A 63 8.26 1.87 10.42
CA MET A 63 7.25 1.19 9.61
C MET A 63 6.33 2.19 8.88
N ILE A 64 5.93 3.28 9.54
CA ILE A 64 5.14 4.36 8.93
C ILE A 64 5.91 5.00 7.76
N VAL A 65 7.19 5.32 7.97
CA VAL A 65 8.04 5.87 6.91
C VAL A 65 8.16 4.89 5.74
N ALA A 66 8.35 3.59 6.02
CA ALA A 66 8.41 2.56 4.99
C ALA A 66 7.11 2.43 4.19
N LEU A 67 5.95 2.51 4.87
CA LEU A 67 4.63 2.51 4.23
C LEU A 67 4.45 3.73 3.31
N ILE A 68 4.74 4.93 3.80
CA ILE A 68 4.64 6.18 3.02
C ILE A 68 5.58 6.15 1.82
N ALA A 69 6.83 5.70 2.02
CA ALA A 69 7.78 5.53 0.93
C ALA A 69 7.25 4.54 -0.12
N THR A 70 6.68 3.42 0.32
CA THR A 70 6.10 2.41 -0.57
C THR A 70 4.95 2.98 -1.40
N ILE A 71 4.06 3.79 -0.81
CA ILE A 71 2.99 4.51 -1.55
C ILE A 71 3.57 5.34 -2.69
N GLY A 72 4.63 6.12 -2.44
CA GLY A 72 5.31 6.92 -3.46
C GLY A 72 6.03 6.08 -4.53
N LEU A 73 6.38 4.84 -4.20
CA LEU A 73 7.06 3.89 -5.07
C LEU A 73 6.11 3.00 -5.88
N LEU A 74 4.80 3.00 -5.62
CA LEU A 74 3.80 2.15 -6.32
C LEU A 74 3.74 2.34 -7.84
N ARG A 75 4.35 3.40 -8.39
CA ARG A 75 4.57 3.54 -9.84
C ARG A 75 5.47 2.46 -10.43
N PHE A 76 6.29 1.81 -9.60
CA PHE A 76 7.19 0.75 -10.02
C PHE A 76 6.61 -0.63 -9.69
N ARG A 77 6.71 -1.57 -10.65
CA ARG A 77 6.19 -2.94 -10.49
C ARG A 77 6.83 -3.70 -9.31
N TRP A 78 8.08 -3.38 -8.95
CA TRP A 78 8.77 -4.03 -7.83
C TRP A 78 8.25 -3.56 -6.46
N ALA A 79 7.61 -2.39 -6.37
CA ALA A 79 7.05 -1.87 -5.13
C ALA A 79 5.92 -2.77 -4.58
N TYR A 80 5.28 -3.55 -5.44
CA TYR A 80 4.30 -4.54 -5.01
C TYR A 80 4.95 -5.68 -4.20
N ALA A 81 6.18 -6.07 -4.52
CA ALA A 81 6.94 -7.03 -3.71
C ALA A 81 7.38 -6.42 -2.37
N LEU A 82 7.72 -5.12 -2.36
CA LEU A 82 7.99 -4.38 -1.13
C LEU A 82 6.75 -4.33 -0.22
N GLY A 83 5.56 -4.13 -0.79
CA GLY A 83 4.31 -4.20 -0.03
C GLY A 83 4.09 -5.58 0.59
N TRP A 84 4.37 -6.67 -0.12
CA TRP A 84 4.34 -8.03 0.45
C TRP A 84 5.30 -8.21 1.63
N LEU A 85 6.51 -7.67 1.51
CA LEU A 85 7.47 -7.68 2.62
C LEU A 85 6.92 -6.92 3.84
N ILE A 86 6.32 -5.74 3.62
CA ILE A 86 5.70 -4.95 4.69
C ILE A 86 4.54 -5.71 5.34
N GLN A 87 3.68 -6.38 4.57
CA GLN A 87 2.60 -7.21 5.10
C GLN A 87 3.15 -8.32 6.01
N ALA A 88 4.23 -8.99 5.60
CA ALA A 88 4.88 -10.01 6.42
C ALA A 88 5.46 -9.43 7.72
N LEU A 89 6.06 -8.24 7.68
CA LEU A 89 6.57 -7.55 8.86
C LEU A 89 5.45 -7.15 9.83
N ILE A 90 4.31 -6.67 9.32
CA ILE A 90 3.15 -6.33 10.14
C ILE A 90 2.53 -7.57 10.76
N LEU A 91 2.45 -8.67 10.02
CA LEU A 91 2.00 -9.95 10.57
C LEU A 91 2.97 -10.46 11.65
N ALA A 92 4.28 -10.30 11.46
CA ALA A 92 5.28 -10.63 12.47
C ALA A 92 5.19 -9.73 13.72
N ALA A 93 4.72 -8.49 13.60
CA ALA A 93 4.40 -7.65 14.76
C ALA A 93 3.29 -8.27 15.63
N GLY A 94 2.53 -9.24 15.11
CA GLY A 94 1.63 -10.12 15.86
C GLY A 94 2.27 -10.80 17.07
N PHE A 95 3.57 -11.10 17.00
CA PHE A 95 4.30 -11.70 18.13
C PHE A 95 4.47 -10.72 19.30
N LEU A 96 4.44 -9.41 19.05
CA LEU A 96 4.50 -8.39 20.09
C LEU A 96 3.10 -8.11 20.65
N ASN A 97 2.10 -8.08 19.78
CA ASN A 97 0.70 -7.89 20.17
C ASN A 97 -0.20 -8.82 19.34
N PRO A 98 -0.86 -9.83 19.94
CA PRO A 98 -1.67 -10.80 19.18
C PRO A 98 -2.76 -10.17 18.30
N THR A 99 -3.25 -8.97 18.64
CA THR A 99 -4.22 -8.23 17.82
C THR A 99 -3.66 -7.91 16.43
N MET A 100 -2.34 -7.76 16.30
CA MET A 100 -1.67 -7.52 15.02
C MET A 100 -1.75 -8.69 14.05
N PHE A 101 -1.96 -9.92 14.52
CA PHE A 101 -2.22 -11.03 13.60
C PHE A 101 -3.53 -10.83 12.86
N VAL A 102 -4.57 -10.35 13.55
CA VAL A 102 -5.88 -10.08 12.94
C VAL A 102 -5.75 -8.92 11.95
N VAL A 103 -5.09 -7.83 12.36
CA VAL A 103 -4.83 -6.67 11.50
C VAL A 103 -4.03 -7.08 10.25
N GLY A 104 -2.88 -7.73 10.42
CA GLY A 104 -2.01 -8.14 9.33
C GLY A 104 -2.68 -9.13 8.39
N ALA A 105 -3.53 -10.04 8.90
CA ALA A 105 -4.32 -10.92 8.06
C ALA A 105 -5.37 -10.17 7.23
N LEU A 106 -6.08 -9.20 7.84
CA LEU A 106 -7.07 -8.38 7.14
C LEU A 106 -6.43 -7.50 6.07
N PHE A 107 -5.38 -6.76 6.41
CA PHE A 107 -4.68 -5.90 5.45
C PHE A 107 -3.92 -6.70 4.40
N GLY A 108 -3.29 -7.83 4.77
CA GLY A 108 -2.64 -8.72 3.82
C GLY A 108 -3.61 -9.38 2.85
N GLY A 109 -4.80 -9.77 3.34
CA GLY A 109 -5.89 -10.27 2.49
C GLY A 109 -6.42 -9.20 1.55
N MET A 110 -6.62 -7.97 2.05
CA MET A 110 -7.05 -6.84 1.22
C MET A 110 -5.98 -6.48 0.17
N TRP A 111 -4.71 -6.48 0.55
CA TRP A 111 -3.57 -6.28 -0.34
C TRP A 111 -3.55 -7.31 -1.47
N TRP A 112 -3.61 -8.60 -1.13
CA TRP A 112 -3.71 -9.68 -2.12
C TRP A 112 -4.89 -9.49 -3.07
N TYR A 113 -6.08 -9.20 -2.53
CA TYR A 113 -7.28 -8.95 -3.32
C TYR A 113 -7.09 -7.78 -4.29
N CYS A 114 -6.53 -6.65 -3.82
CA CYS A 114 -6.23 -5.49 -4.66
C CYS A 114 -5.24 -5.81 -5.79
N MET A 115 -4.23 -6.65 -5.53
CA MET A 115 -3.28 -7.09 -6.56
C MET A 115 -3.96 -7.95 -7.64
N VAL A 116 -4.77 -8.93 -7.24
CA VAL A 116 -5.43 -9.86 -8.18
C VAL A 116 -6.51 -9.14 -8.98
N VAL A 117 -7.42 -8.43 -8.31
CA VAL A 117 -8.57 -7.78 -8.95
C VAL A 117 -8.15 -6.53 -9.71
N GLY A 118 -7.26 -5.70 -9.14
CA GLY A 118 -6.73 -4.53 -9.82
C GLY A 118 -6.04 -4.91 -11.12
N ALA A 119 -5.15 -5.92 -11.09
CA ALA A 119 -4.47 -6.37 -12.30
C ALA A 119 -5.43 -6.98 -13.33
N ARG A 120 -6.48 -7.69 -12.89
CA ARG A 120 -7.50 -8.26 -13.80
C ARG A 120 -8.30 -7.16 -14.51
N ILE A 121 -8.75 -6.16 -13.77
CA ILE A 121 -9.54 -5.04 -14.33
C ILE A 121 -8.66 -4.18 -15.24
N ASP A 122 -7.43 -3.88 -14.84
CA ASP A 122 -6.52 -3.09 -15.66
C ASP A 122 -6.22 -3.79 -17.00
N ARG A 123 -5.98 -5.12 -17.00
CA ARG A 123 -5.82 -5.89 -18.26
C ARG A 123 -7.06 -5.83 -19.15
N ALA A 124 -8.26 -5.96 -18.58
CA ALA A 124 -9.51 -5.89 -19.33
C ALA A 124 -9.71 -4.50 -19.96
N ARG A 125 -9.35 -3.42 -19.25
CA ARG A 125 -9.40 -2.05 -19.77
C ARG A 125 -8.40 -1.82 -20.90
N THR A 126 -7.18 -2.36 -20.79
CA THR A 126 -6.18 -2.25 -21.86
C THR A 126 -6.63 -2.99 -23.12
N ALA A 127 -7.19 -4.20 -22.99
CA ALA A 127 -7.70 -4.97 -24.14
C ALA A 127 -8.87 -4.28 -24.85
N ALA A 128 -9.80 -3.68 -24.10
CA ALA A 128 -10.93 -2.93 -24.67
C ALA A 128 -10.51 -1.62 -25.37
N ALA A 129 -9.33 -1.09 -25.07
CA ALA A 129 -8.81 0.15 -25.63
C ALA A 129 -8.03 -0.04 -26.95
N ASP A 130 -7.76 -1.28 -27.39
CA ASP A 130 -7.04 -1.59 -28.65
C ASP A 130 -7.89 -2.31 -29.73
N PRO A 131 -9.08 -1.80 -30.14
CA PRO A 131 -9.89 -2.41 -31.19
C PRO A 131 -9.43 -2.08 -32.63
N GLY A 132 -8.33 -1.35 -32.82
CA GLY A 132 -7.94 -0.75 -34.11
C GLY A 132 -6.89 -1.51 -34.93
N LYS A 133 -6.34 -2.62 -34.43
CA LYS A 133 -5.25 -3.38 -35.11
C LYS A 133 -5.69 -4.70 -35.75
N GLU A 134 -6.96 -5.07 -35.60
CA GLU A 134 -7.53 -6.29 -36.20
C GLU A 134 -8.21 -6.03 -37.56
N GLN A 135 -8.15 -4.79 -38.08
CA GLN A 135 -8.79 -4.40 -39.34
C GLN A 135 -7.83 -4.07 -40.49
N GLU A 136 -6.53 -4.38 -40.37
CA GLU A 136 -5.54 -4.29 -41.47
C GLU A 136 -5.22 -5.65 -42.10
#